data_AF-A0A946TTZ3-F1
#
_entry.id   AF-A0A946TTZ3-F1
#
_cell.length_a   1.000
_cell.length_b   1.000
_cell.length_c   1.000
_cell.angle_alpha   90.00
_cell.angle_beta   90.00
_cell.angle_gamma   90.00
#
_symmetry.space_group_name_H-M   'P 1'
#
loop_
_entity.id
_entity.type
_entity.pdbx_description
1 polymer ?
#
loop_
_entity_poly.entity_id
_entity_poly.type
_entity_poly.pdbx_seq_one_letter_code
_entity_poly.pdbx_strand_id
1 'polypeptide(L)'
;MFDLTHQDNVSILTLCHPPANAISHAWLEEFDKILDQLENNSETNVLHIRSDQKIFCGGADLKEYRKRMEANESPEEYKKYLQTFHRLFSRLENLAKLSIAEIGGAALGGGFELAMSCDLRAAAHEA
;
A
#
# COMPACT_ATOMS: atom_id res chain seq x y z
N MET A 1 -2.40 -6.15 -9.21
CA MET A 1 -1.18 -5.77 -8.44
C MET A 1 -1.22 -6.30 -7.01
N PHE A 2 -2.35 -6.90 -6.63
CA PHE A 2 -2.55 -7.51 -5.34
C PHE A 2 -3.17 -8.90 -5.51
N ASP A 3 -2.99 -9.73 -4.50
CA ASP A 3 -3.81 -10.92 -4.27
C ASP A 3 -4.46 -10.79 -2.90
N LEU A 4 -5.79 -10.89 -2.84
CA LEU A 4 -6.57 -10.79 -1.61
C LEU A 4 -7.23 -12.13 -1.34
N THR A 5 -6.83 -12.77 -0.24
CA THR A 5 -7.41 -14.04 0.21
C THR A 5 -8.01 -13.89 1.60
N HIS A 6 -8.95 -14.76 1.94
CA HIS A 6 -9.62 -14.76 3.24
C HIS A 6 -9.43 -16.11 3.92
N GLN A 7 -8.98 -16.08 5.17
CA GLN A 7 -8.82 -17.25 6.03
C GLN A 7 -9.43 -16.92 7.38
N ASP A 8 -10.55 -17.57 7.72
CA ASP A 8 -11.36 -17.26 8.89
C ASP A 8 -11.70 -15.76 8.96
N ASN A 9 -11.25 -15.06 10.01
CA ASN A 9 -11.47 -13.63 10.21
C ASN A 9 -10.27 -12.77 9.78
N VAL A 10 -9.33 -13.33 9.02
CA VAL A 10 -8.12 -12.66 8.52
C VAL A 10 -8.21 -12.49 7.00
N SER A 11 -8.13 -11.25 6.56
CA SER A 11 -7.92 -10.89 5.16
C SER A 11 -6.42 -10.74 4.90
N ILE A 12 -5.87 -11.54 3.99
CA ILE A 12 -4.45 -11.51 3.64
C ILE A 12 -4.30 -10.82 2.28
N LEU A 13 -3.75 -9.61 2.31
CA LEU A 13 -3.42 -8.80 1.15
C LEU A 13 -1.95 -8.97 0.80
N THR A 14 -1.67 -9.71 -0.27
CA THR A 14 -0.31 -9.86 -0.79
C THR A 14 -0.05 -8.80 -1.87
N LEU A 15 1.00 -8.02 -1.68
CA LEU A 15 1.54 -7.10 -2.68
C LEU A 15 2.27 -7.93 -3.75
N CYS A 16 1.74 -7.92 -4.99
CA CYS A 16 2.20 -8.76 -6.10
C CYS A 16 2.48 -7.90 -7.34
N HIS A 17 3.36 -6.89 -7.22
CA HIS A 17 3.71 -5.97 -8.30
C HIS A 17 5.23 -5.95 -8.53
N PRO A 18 5.78 -6.89 -9.31
CA PRO A 18 7.22 -6.99 -9.52
C PRO A 18 7.78 -5.75 -10.24
N PRO A 19 9.08 -5.44 -10.03
CA PRO A 19 10.04 -6.21 -9.23
C PRO A 19 10.13 -5.77 -7.76
N ALA A 20 9.37 -4.74 -7.37
CA ALA A 20 9.63 -3.99 -6.14
C ALA A 20 8.36 -3.47 -5.45
N ASN A 21 7.17 -3.92 -5.85
CA ASN A 21 5.89 -3.41 -5.39
C ASN A 21 5.79 -1.88 -5.47
N ALA A 22 6.29 -1.31 -6.57
CA ALA A 22 6.27 0.14 -6.76
C ALA A 22 4.83 0.66 -6.83
N ILE A 23 4.58 1.79 -6.17
CA ILE A 23 3.27 2.41 -6.05
C ILE A 23 3.07 3.37 -7.22
N SER A 24 2.40 2.86 -8.24
CA SER A 24 1.92 3.61 -9.41
C SER A 24 0.51 4.17 -9.18
N HIS A 25 0.01 5.00 -10.09
CA HIS A 25 -1.37 5.46 -10.02
C HIS A 25 -2.37 4.30 -10.11
N ALA A 26 -2.12 3.34 -11.01
CA ALA A 26 -2.97 2.15 -11.13
C ALA A 26 -2.95 1.30 -9.85
N TRP A 27 -1.81 1.23 -9.16
CA TRP A 27 -1.71 0.56 -7.85
C TRP A 27 -2.63 1.22 -6.83
N LEU A 28 -2.65 2.55 -6.76
CA LEU A 28 -3.53 3.30 -5.85
C LEU A 28 -5.01 3.04 -6.15
N GLU A 29 -5.40 3.04 -7.44
CA GLU A 29 -6.79 2.75 -7.83
C GLU A 29 -7.25 1.33 -7.46
N GLU A 30 -6.37 0.34 -7.60
CA GLU A 30 -6.67 -1.03 -7.19
C GLU A 30 -6.70 -1.16 -5.66
N PHE A 31 -5.80 -0.47 -4.95
CA PHE A 31 -5.79 -0.43 -3.49
C PHE A 31 -7.05 0.24 -2.91
N ASP A 32 -7.52 1.33 -3.52
CA ASP A 32 -8.75 2.04 -3.13
C ASP A 32 -9.96 1.09 -3.12
N LYS A 33 -10.09 0.28 -4.17
CA LYS A 33 -11.16 -0.73 -4.30
C LYS A 33 -11.04 -1.85 -3.27
N ILE A 34 -9.81 -2.23 -2.90
CA ILE A 34 -9.57 -3.23 -1.85
C ILE A 34 -9.98 -2.67 -0.48
N LEU A 35 -9.65 -1.42 -0.18
CA LEU A 35 -10.11 -0.75 1.04
C LEU A 35 -11.64 -0.68 1.10
N ASP A 36 -12.31 -0.36 -0.02
CA ASP A 36 -13.78 -0.39 -0.09
C ASP A 36 -14.33 -1.79 0.25
N GLN A 37 -13.70 -2.86 -0.24
CA GLN A 37 -14.12 -4.24 0.08
C GLN A 37 -13.92 -4.56 1.56
N LEU A 38 -12.79 -4.16 2.14
CA LEU A 38 -12.45 -4.45 3.54
C LEU A 38 -13.31 -3.67 4.53
N GLU A 39 -13.63 -2.42 4.23
CA GLU A 39 -14.53 -1.58 5.03
C GLU A 39 -15.94 -2.18 5.11
N ASN A 40 -16.41 -2.79 4.02
CA ASN A 40 -17.73 -3.40 3.94
C ASN A 40 -17.77 -4.88 4.38
N ASN A 41 -16.62 -5.51 4.59
CA ASN A 41 -16.56 -6.92 5.00
C ASN A 41 -16.58 -7.05 6.53
N SER A 42 -17.74 -7.40 7.10
CA SER A 42 -17.89 -7.61 8.55
C SER A 42 -17.24 -8.88 9.08
N GLU A 43 -16.86 -9.83 8.23
CA GLU A 43 -16.19 -11.08 8.63
C GLU A 43 -14.69 -10.88 8.88
N THR A 44 -14.09 -9.85 8.26
CA THR A 44 -12.70 -9.49 8.51
C THR A 44 -12.56 -8.79 9.86
N ASN A 45 -11.69 -9.29 10.72
CA ASN A 45 -11.22 -8.61 11.93
C ASN A 45 -9.79 -8.10 11.77
N VAL A 46 -8.97 -8.84 11.03
CA VAL A 46 -7.55 -8.55 10.82
C VAL A 46 -7.26 -8.40 9.34
N LEU A 47 -6.58 -7.32 8.96
CA LEU A 47 -5.94 -7.15 7.66
C LEU A 47 -4.45 -7.46 7.81
N HIS A 48 -3.98 -8.50 7.13
CA HIS A 48 -2.57 -8.86 7.06
C HIS A 48 -2.02 -8.46 5.68
N ILE A 49 -1.12 -7.47 5.65
CA ILE A 49 -0.44 -7.02 4.43
C ILE A 49 0.95 -7.64 4.37
N ARG A 50 1.27 -8.32 3.26
CA ARG A 50 2.57 -8.95 3.04
C ARG A 50 3.03 -8.80 1.60
N SER A 51 4.26 -9.20 1.29
CA SER A 51 4.84 -9.11 -0.06
C SER A 51 5.21 -10.49 -0.61
N ASP A 52 5.01 -10.69 -1.92
CA ASP A 52 5.56 -11.85 -2.65
C ASP A 52 6.97 -11.58 -3.23
N GLN A 53 7.50 -10.37 -3.04
CA GLN A 53 8.83 -9.95 -3.51
C GLN A 53 9.87 -10.05 -2.38
N LYS A 54 11.16 -9.93 -2.73
CA LYS A 54 12.27 -9.88 -1.75
C LYS A 54 12.28 -8.63 -0.87
N ILE A 55 11.48 -7.63 -1.21
CA ILE A 55 11.31 -6.40 -0.44
C ILE A 55 9.83 -6.26 -0.10
N PHE A 56 9.49 -5.49 0.93
CA PHE A 56 8.10 -5.17 1.23
C PHE A 56 7.50 -4.28 0.13
N CYS A 57 8.05 -3.07 -0.03
CA CYS A 57 7.61 -2.11 -1.03
C CYS A 57 8.68 -1.03 -1.28
N GLY A 58 9.00 -0.80 -2.55
CA GLY A 58 10.00 0.18 -3.00
C GLY A 58 9.53 1.62 -3.01
N GLY A 59 8.26 1.88 -2.68
CA GLY A 59 7.67 3.22 -2.67
C GLY A 59 7.19 3.67 -4.06
N ALA A 60 7.16 4.98 -4.29
CA ALA A 60 6.58 5.56 -5.50
C ALA A 60 7.23 5.03 -6.80
N ASP A 61 6.44 4.83 -7.84
CA ASP A 61 6.95 4.49 -9.16
C ASP A 61 7.75 5.68 -9.75
N LEU A 62 9.07 5.51 -9.81
CA LEU A 62 9.97 6.56 -10.27
C LEU A 62 9.82 6.87 -11.77
N LYS A 63 9.29 5.96 -12.59
CA LYS A 63 9.05 6.23 -14.01
C LYS A 63 7.83 7.14 -14.16
N GLU A 64 6.75 6.87 -13.42
CA GLU A 64 5.60 7.77 -13.38
C GLU A 64 5.97 9.14 -12.82
N TYR A 65 6.73 9.17 -11.72
CA TYR A 65 7.21 10.42 -11.12
C TYR A 65 8.03 11.26 -12.12
N ARG A 66 8.98 10.65 -12.85
CA ARG A 66 9.77 11.35 -13.87
C ARG A 66 8.90 11.89 -15.00
N LYS A 67 7.96 11.08 -15.51
CA LYS A 67 7.05 11.49 -16.59
C LYS A 67 6.22 12.72 -16.18
N ARG A 68 5.79 12.80 -14.92
CA ARG A 68 5.10 13.97 -14.37
C ARG A 68 5.99 15.21 -14.31
N MET A 69 7.23 15.05 -13.85
CA MET A 69 8.22 16.14 -13.84
C MET A 69 8.51 16.67 -15.24
N GLU A 70 8.60 15.79 -16.24
CA GLU A 70 8.81 16.16 -17.65
C GLU A 70 7.57 16.84 -18.27
N ALA A 71 6.37 16.56 -17.75
CA ALA A 71 5.12 17.13 -18.24
C ALA A 71 4.88 18.59 -17.80
N ASN A 72 5.78 19.18 -16.99
CA ASN A 72 5.63 20.51 -16.41
C ASN A 72 4.28 20.69 -15.66
N GLU A 73 3.88 19.68 -14.88
CA GLU A 73 2.69 19.78 -14.02
C GLU A 73 2.81 20.99 -13.08
N SER A 74 1.70 21.70 -12.92
CA SER A 74 1.60 22.77 -11.94
C SER A 74 1.75 22.22 -10.52
N PRO A 75 2.21 23.03 -9.55
CA PRO A 75 2.26 22.63 -8.14
C PRO A 75 0.91 22.12 -7.61
N GLU A 76 -0.20 22.69 -8.08
CA GLU A 76 -1.56 22.28 -7.73
C GLU A 76 -1.92 20.89 -8.26
N GLU A 77 -1.53 20.55 -9.49
CA GLU A 77 -1.73 19.21 -10.06
C GLU A 77 -0.90 18.17 -9.31
N TYR A 78 0.37 18.47 -9.04
CA TYR A 78 1.24 17.59 -8.27
C TYR A 78 0.72 17.38 -6.83
N LYS A 79 0.21 18.44 -6.20
CA LYS A 79 -0.44 18.35 -4.88
C LYS A 79 -1.65 17.43 -4.90
N LYS A 80 -2.52 17.51 -5.92
CA LYS A 80 -3.69 16.62 -6.05
C LYS A 80 -3.27 15.17 -6.17
N TYR A 81 -2.21 14.89 -6.92
CA TYR A 81 -1.65 13.54 -7.03
C TYR A 81 -1.16 13.01 -5.67
N LEU A 82 -0.39 13.80 -4.91
CA LEU A 82 0.06 13.41 -3.57
C LEU A 82 -1.11 13.23 -2.58
N GLN A 83 -2.18 14.02 -2.72
CA GLN A 83 -3.38 13.85 -1.92
C GLN A 83 -4.06 12.49 -2.14
N THR A 84 -3.94 11.89 -3.33
CA THR A 84 -4.42 10.53 -3.56
C THR A 84 -3.69 9.51 -2.68
N PHE A 85 -2.34 9.58 -2.62
CA PHE A 85 -1.55 8.73 -1.73
C PHE A 85 -1.99 8.87 -0.27
N HIS A 86 -1.92 10.09 0.27
CA HIS A 86 -2.19 10.33 1.68
C HIS A 86 -3.62 9.99 2.07
N ARG A 87 -4.60 10.20 1.17
CA ARG A 87 -5.99 9.81 1.41
C ARG A 87 -6.10 8.30 1.64
N LEU A 88 -5.50 7.48 0.78
CA LEU A 88 -5.61 6.02 0.90
C LEU A 88 -4.88 5.49 2.12
N PHE A 89 -3.72 6.05 2.45
CA PHE A 89 -2.97 5.65 3.63
C PHE A 89 -3.66 6.10 4.93
N SER A 90 -4.29 7.26 4.93
CA SER A 90 -5.16 7.69 6.04
C SER A 90 -6.41 6.81 6.16
N ARG A 91 -6.99 6.34 5.05
CA ARG A 91 -8.08 5.34 5.08
C ARG A 91 -7.63 4.04 5.74
N LEU A 92 -6.44 3.53 5.36
CA LEU A 92 -5.86 2.34 5.99
C LEU A 92 -5.62 2.55 7.49
N GLU A 93 -5.03 3.69 7.87
CA GLU A 93 -4.77 4.05 9.27
C GLU A 93 -6.05 4.13 10.11
N ASN A 94 -7.16 4.57 9.52
CA ASN A 94 -8.45 4.69 10.19
C ASN A 94 -9.38 3.50 9.93
N LEU A 95 -8.87 2.43 9.31
CA LEU A 95 -9.67 1.25 9.00
C LEU A 95 -10.14 0.60 10.31
N ALA A 96 -11.43 0.29 10.42
CA ALA A 96 -12.01 -0.33 11.61
C ALA A 96 -11.69 -1.84 11.73
N LYS A 97 -10.44 -2.21 11.42
CA LYS A 97 -9.87 -3.57 11.36
C LYS A 97 -8.44 -3.50 11.89
N LEU A 98 -7.97 -4.51 12.62
CA LEU A 98 -6.57 -4.55 13.05
C LEU A 98 -5.67 -4.83 11.84
N SER A 99 -4.82 -3.89 11.46
CA SER A 99 -3.92 -3.98 10.32
C SER A 99 -2.50 -4.36 10.74
N ILE A 100 -1.89 -5.30 10.02
CA ILE A 100 -0.55 -5.83 10.31
C ILE A 100 0.27 -5.82 9.02
N ALA A 101 1.42 -5.16 9.04
CA ALA A 101 2.42 -5.24 7.97
C ALA A 101 3.49 -6.30 8.29
N GLU A 102 3.60 -7.34 7.46
CA GLU A 102 4.70 -8.32 7.44
C GLU A 102 5.82 -7.80 6.53
N ILE A 103 6.89 -7.30 7.14
CA ILE A 103 8.02 -6.67 6.46
C ILE A 103 9.18 -7.67 6.40
N GLY A 104 9.20 -8.48 5.34
CA GLY A 104 10.27 -9.48 5.10
C GLY A 104 11.54 -8.93 4.45
N GLY A 105 11.53 -7.67 4.00
CA GLY A 105 12.64 -6.99 3.35
C GLY A 105 12.31 -5.50 3.19
N ALA A 106 13.20 -4.75 2.53
CA ALA A 106 13.15 -3.29 2.50
C ALA A 106 11.75 -2.68 2.28
N ALA A 107 11.38 -1.71 3.12
CA ALA A 107 10.24 -0.82 2.94
C ALA A 107 10.76 0.61 2.75
N LEU A 108 10.57 1.22 1.58
CA LEU A 108 11.24 2.45 1.19
C LEU A 108 10.25 3.55 0.82
N GLY A 109 10.51 4.79 1.26
CA GLY A 109 9.68 5.96 0.92
C GLY A 109 8.20 5.71 1.21
N GLY A 110 7.33 5.88 0.20
CA GLY A 110 5.90 5.58 0.32
C GLY A 110 5.57 4.13 0.71
N GLY A 111 6.48 3.17 0.48
CA GLY A 111 6.33 1.79 0.95
C GLY A 111 6.53 1.66 2.46
N PHE A 112 7.40 2.49 3.05
CA PHE A 112 7.51 2.59 4.50
C PHE A 112 6.34 3.36 5.10
N GLU A 113 5.84 4.38 4.40
CA GLU A 113 4.62 5.08 4.80
C GLU A 113 3.41 4.13 4.84
N LEU A 114 3.22 3.27 3.83
CA LEU A 114 2.21 2.21 3.84
C LEU A 114 2.31 1.31 5.08
N ALA A 115 3.53 0.88 5.43
CA ALA A 115 3.76 0.05 6.62
C ALA A 115 3.48 0.82 7.93
N MET A 116 3.78 2.12 7.96
CA MET A 116 3.52 2.99 9.10
C MET A 116 2.03 3.30 9.30
N SER A 117 1.23 3.26 8.23
CA SER A 117 -0.23 3.35 8.30
C SER A 117 -0.90 2.10 8.85
N CYS A 118 -0.18 1.00 9.08
CA CYS A 118 -0.72 -0.17 9.77
C CYS A 118 -0.64 -0.02 11.30
N ASP A 119 -1.51 -0.70 12.04
CA ASP A 119 -1.50 -0.72 13.51
C ASP A 119 -0.23 -1.39 14.05
N LEU A 120 0.08 -2.57 13.49
CA LEU A 120 1.22 -3.39 13.88
C LEU A 120 2.17 -3.62 12.70
N ARG A 121 3.45 -3.75 13.02
CA ARG A 121 4.51 -4.11 12.09
C ARG A 121 5.31 -5.26 12.66
N ALA A 122 5.47 -6.33 11.88
CA ALA A 122 6.38 -7.41 12.16
C ALA A 122 7.49 -7.39 11.10
N ALA A 123 8.72 -7.12 11.51
CA ALA A 123 9.85 -7.01 10.61
C ALA A 123 10.83 -8.17 10.81
N ALA A 124 11.33 -8.73 9.71
CA ALA A 124 12.46 -9.64 9.74
C ALA A 124 13.72 -8.92 10.23
N HIS A 125 14.71 -9.65 10.75
CA HIS A 125 15.94 -9.04 11.27
C HIS A 125 16.75 -8.34 10.17
N GLU A 126 16.66 -8.90 8.96
CA GLU A 126 17.31 -8.47 7.74
C GLU A 126 16.52 -7.42 6.94
N ALA A 127 15.33 -7.01 7.41
CA ALA A 127 14.44 -6.09 6.72
C ALA A 127 14.89 -4.62 6.79
#